data_AF-C8VEH4-F1
#
_entry.id   AF-C8VEH4-F1
#
_cell.length_a   1.000
_cell.length_b   1.000
_cell.length_c   1.000
_cell.angle_alpha   90.00
_cell.angle_beta   90.00
_cell.angle_gamma   90.00
#
_symmetry.space_group_name_H-M   'P 1'
#
loop_
_entity.id
_entity.type
_entity.pdbx_description
1 polymer ?
#
loop_
_entity_poly.entity_id
_entity_poly.type
_entity_poly.pdbx_seq_one_letter_code
_entity_poly.pdbx_strand_id
1 'polypeptide(L)'
;MNTRAMTVPTAPRESPLLALPTELLVQIFQSAPSFRAVTNLAASSKQLYDIWRQYLTPIYNEVSRSCIPNKSALLSMLADLGKISLDTHPLTLDHIACIVRESRRSDALIKGYTLMHPHLLNDPQTPASLSPPEERRLVRGMYQLIGLLSLDKRTRDKRVKEMDLKTLFLLSDFTCVIDPYFITMDSDFNGDPDLRAILEEDSVSIRLLQRDLRARRNKVFEQMYGRRYRPVACTPFESGGRHAWWCDCQQKTFKDMLTGRVFGEKGAAGVPKVRDDLWYDSAEE
;
A
#
# COMPACT_ATOMS: atom_id res chain seq x y z
N MET A 1 55.06 -30.87 -36.74
CA MET A 1 53.68 -30.95 -37.26
C MET A 1 52.76 -31.20 -36.08
N ASN A 2 51.98 -30.19 -35.65
CA ASN A 2 51.05 -30.31 -34.52
C ASN A 2 49.65 -30.67 -35.05
N THR A 3 49.23 -31.91 -34.81
CA THR A 3 47.89 -32.41 -35.12
C THR A 3 46.92 -31.86 -34.07
N ARG A 4 46.19 -30.80 -34.44
CA ARG A 4 45.15 -30.19 -33.61
C ARG A 4 43.93 -31.11 -33.64
N ALA A 5 43.68 -31.83 -32.54
CA ALA A 5 42.50 -32.67 -32.39
C ALA A 5 41.24 -31.80 -32.50
N MET A 6 40.42 -32.04 -33.53
CA MET A 6 39.10 -31.44 -33.64
C MET A 6 38.18 -32.11 -32.61
N THR A 7 37.80 -31.39 -31.57
CA THR A 7 36.74 -31.78 -30.66
C THR A 7 35.41 -31.77 -31.41
N VAL A 8 34.79 -32.95 -31.50
CA VAL A 8 33.43 -33.12 -32.05
C VAL A 8 32.46 -32.29 -31.19
N PRO A 9 31.63 -31.41 -31.78
CA PRO A 9 30.62 -30.66 -31.03
C PRO A 9 29.67 -31.67 -30.37
N THR A 10 29.69 -31.71 -29.04
CA THR A 10 28.76 -32.53 -28.27
C THR A 10 27.37 -31.97 -28.50
N ALA A 11 26.42 -32.81 -28.93
CA ALA A 11 25.05 -32.38 -29.18
C ALA A 11 24.49 -31.64 -27.95
N PRO A 12 23.76 -30.53 -28.13
CA PRO A 12 23.20 -29.78 -27.02
C PRO A 12 22.29 -30.71 -26.22
N ARG A 13 22.64 -30.95 -24.95
CA ARG A 13 21.79 -31.72 -24.04
C ARG A 13 20.47 -30.98 -23.89
N GLU A 14 19.37 -31.65 -24.20
CA GLU A 14 18.03 -31.11 -23.94
C GLU A 14 17.91 -30.79 -22.45
N SER A 15 17.46 -29.58 -22.15
CA SER A 15 17.29 -29.14 -20.77
C SER A 15 16.18 -29.97 -20.12
N PRO A 16 16.43 -30.66 -18.99
CA PRO A 16 15.42 -31.47 -18.31
C PRO A 16 14.21 -30.65 -17.85
N LEU A 17 14.37 -29.33 -17.70
CA LEU A 17 13.28 -28.40 -17.42
C LEU A 17 12.27 -28.35 -18.58
N LEU A 18 12.73 -28.36 -19.84
CA LEU A 18 11.87 -28.20 -21.02
C LEU A 18 11.05 -29.46 -21.34
N ALA A 19 11.42 -30.60 -20.75
CA ALA A 19 10.69 -31.85 -20.85
C ALA A 19 9.48 -31.93 -19.90
N LEU A 20 9.32 -30.97 -18.98
CA LEU A 20 8.20 -30.95 -18.06
C LEU A 20 6.88 -30.58 -18.76
N PRO A 21 5.74 -31.12 -18.30
CA PRO A 21 4.41 -30.66 -18.71
C PRO A 21 4.22 -29.15 -18.48
N THR A 22 3.41 -28.52 -19.33
CA THR A 22 3.15 -27.07 -19.28
C THR A 22 2.63 -26.63 -17.91
N GLU A 23 1.81 -27.45 -17.26
CA GLU A 23 1.25 -27.17 -15.94
C GLU A 23 2.34 -27.02 -14.87
N LEU A 24 3.37 -27.88 -14.91
CA LEU A 24 4.50 -27.78 -13.99
C LEU A 24 5.37 -26.56 -14.30
N LEU A 25 5.55 -26.23 -15.58
CA LEU A 25 6.27 -25.02 -15.99
C LEU A 25 5.55 -23.75 -15.51
N VAL A 26 4.22 -23.70 -15.60
CA VAL A 26 3.40 -22.60 -15.06
C VAL A 26 3.54 -22.52 -13.54
N GLN A 27 3.52 -23.65 -12.81
CA GLN A 27 3.73 -23.66 -11.36
C GLN A 27 5.13 -23.17 -10.96
N ILE A 28 6.16 -23.52 -11.73
CA ILE A 28 7.53 -23.01 -11.51
C ILE A 28 7.56 -21.49 -11.69
N PHE A 29 6.91 -20.95 -12.74
CA PHE A 29 6.77 -19.51 -12.92
C PHE A 29 6.02 -18.85 -11.76
N GLN A 30 4.92 -19.45 -11.32
CA GLN A 30 4.10 -18.96 -10.20
C GLN A 30 4.84 -18.97 -8.86
N SER A 31 5.77 -19.91 -8.68
CA SER A 31 6.60 -20.03 -7.47
C SER A 31 7.82 -19.10 -7.48
N ALA A 32 8.02 -18.31 -8.53
CA ALA A 32 9.15 -17.42 -8.64
C ALA A 32 9.12 -16.33 -7.54
N PRO A 33 10.26 -16.03 -6.88
CA PRO A 33 10.29 -15.12 -5.74
C PRO A 33 10.17 -13.63 -6.13
N SER A 34 10.21 -13.32 -7.43
CA SER A 34 10.09 -11.95 -7.94
C SER A 34 9.71 -11.93 -9.42
N PHE A 35 9.16 -10.80 -9.89
CA PHE A 35 8.94 -10.58 -11.33
C PHE A 35 10.24 -10.65 -12.13
N ARG A 36 11.38 -10.26 -11.55
CA ARG A 36 12.69 -10.38 -12.21
C ARG A 36 13.07 -11.85 -12.42
N ALA A 37 12.80 -12.71 -11.45
CA ALA A 37 13.03 -14.14 -11.59
C ALA A 37 12.13 -14.75 -12.69
N VAL A 38 10.87 -14.35 -12.77
CA VAL A 38 9.95 -14.72 -13.86
C VAL A 38 10.52 -14.31 -15.22
N THR A 39 10.93 -13.04 -15.38
CA THR A 39 11.45 -12.55 -16.68
C THR A 39 12.75 -13.24 -17.07
N ASN A 40 13.64 -13.52 -16.10
CA ASN A 40 14.89 -14.24 -16.37
C ASN A 40 14.62 -15.69 -16.80
N LEU A 41 13.64 -16.36 -16.18
CA LEU A 41 13.23 -17.71 -16.55
C LEU A 41 12.59 -17.73 -17.94
N ALA A 42 11.73 -16.76 -18.26
CA ALA A 42 11.15 -16.64 -19.59
C ALA A 42 12.22 -16.37 -20.65
N ALA A 43 13.23 -15.56 -20.34
CA ALA A 43 14.31 -15.22 -21.27
C ALA A 43 15.29 -16.37 -21.55
N SER A 44 15.27 -17.46 -20.77
CA SER A 44 16.25 -18.54 -20.92
C SER A 44 15.96 -19.47 -22.10
N SER A 45 14.72 -19.48 -22.64
CA SER A 45 14.40 -20.24 -23.86
C SER A 45 13.12 -19.73 -24.53
N LYS A 46 12.99 -19.98 -25.84
CA LYS A 46 11.78 -19.64 -26.61
C LYS A 46 10.53 -20.34 -26.07
N GLN A 47 10.63 -21.62 -25.72
CA GLN A 47 9.50 -22.40 -25.19
C GLN A 47 9.00 -21.82 -23.85
N LEU A 48 9.90 -21.46 -22.94
CA LEU A 48 9.51 -20.84 -21.67
C LEU A 48 8.93 -19.44 -21.85
N TYR A 49 9.45 -18.67 -22.80
CA TYR A 49 8.86 -17.39 -23.20
C TYR A 49 7.42 -17.55 -23.72
N ASP A 50 7.18 -18.54 -24.59
CA ASP A 50 5.86 -18.80 -25.15
C ASP A 50 4.86 -19.22 -24.06
N ILE A 51 5.28 -20.06 -23.12
CA ILE A 51 4.47 -20.44 -21.93
C ILE A 51 4.20 -19.22 -21.06
N TRP A 52 5.22 -18.44 -20.72
CA TRP A 52 5.04 -17.24 -19.92
C TRP A 52 4.05 -16.26 -20.56
N ARG A 53 4.13 -16.06 -21.88
CA ARG A 53 3.21 -15.19 -22.63
C ARG A 53 1.78 -15.74 -22.65
N GLN A 54 1.62 -17.04 -22.84
CA GLN A 54 0.30 -17.70 -22.87
C GLN A 54 -0.39 -17.69 -21.50
N TYR A 55 0.37 -17.87 -20.43
CA TYR A 55 -0.12 -17.97 -19.05
C TYR A 55 0.21 -16.74 -18.20
N LEU A 56 0.36 -15.58 -18.86
CA LEU A 56 0.84 -14.35 -18.23
C LEU A 56 -0.01 -13.93 -17.02
N THR A 57 -1.33 -13.84 -17.19
CA THR A 57 -2.25 -13.39 -16.12
C THR A 57 -2.22 -14.31 -14.89
N PRO A 58 -2.35 -15.65 -14.99
CA PRO A 58 -2.27 -16.51 -13.82
C PRO A 58 -0.88 -16.56 -13.18
N ILE A 59 0.20 -16.46 -13.96
CA ILE A 59 1.57 -16.34 -13.42
C ILE A 59 1.72 -15.04 -12.63
N TYR A 60 1.32 -13.91 -13.25
CA TYR A 60 1.39 -12.60 -12.62
C TYR A 60 0.56 -12.56 -11.32
N ASN A 61 -0.67 -13.08 -11.35
CA ASN A 61 -1.56 -13.02 -10.19
C ASN A 61 -0.96 -13.76 -8.99
N GLU A 62 -0.29 -14.88 -9.19
CA GLU A 62 0.36 -15.60 -8.10
C GLU A 62 1.61 -14.87 -7.60
N VAL A 63 2.52 -14.51 -8.49
CA VAL A 63 3.79 -13.84 -8.13
C VAL A 63 3.53 -12.47 -7.48
N SER A 64 2.49 -11.75 -7.91
CA SER A 64 2.14 -10.45 -7.35
C SER A 64 1.74 -10.50 -5.87
N ARG A 65 1.22 -11.62 -5.36
CA ARG A 65 0.80 -11.75 -3.96
C ARG A 65 1.97 -11.62 -2.99
N SER A 66 3.12 -12.17 -3.36
CA SER A 66 4.34 -12.11 -2.55
C SER A 66 5.19 -10.86 -2.84
N CYS A 67 5.07 -10.29 -4.04
CA CYS A 67 6.01 -9.26 -4.51
C CYS A 67 5.48 -7.82 -4.43
N ILE A 68 4.17 -7.61 -4.29
CA ILE A 68 3.57 -6.27 -4.29
C ILE A 68 2.84 -6.07 -2.95
N PRO A 69 3.48 -5.40 -1.98
CA PRO A 69 2.81 -5.01 -0.74
C PRO A 69 1.56 -4.17 -1.05
N ASN A 70 0.46 -4.49 -0.38
CA ASN A 70 -0.82 -3.76 -0.52
C ASN A 70 -1.32 -3.65 -1.97
N LYS A 71 -1.21 -4.73 -2.75
CA LYS A 71 -1.66 -4.78 -4.17
C LYS A 71 -3.06 -4.21 -4.39
N SER A 72 -4.02 -4.50 -3.50
CA SER A 72 -5.40 -3.99 -3.61
C SER A 72 -5.48 -2.46 -3.55
N ALA A 73 -4.72 -1.84 -2.65
CA ALA A 73 -4.64 -0.38 -2.52
C ALA A 73 -3.94 0.23 -3.74
N LEU A 74 -2.86 -0.40 -4.23
CA LEU A 74 -2.19 0.02 -5.45
C LEU A 74 -3.13 0.00 -6.67
N LEU A 75 -3.87 -1.10 -6.86
CA LEU A 75 -4.83 -1.21 -7.97
C LEU A 75 -5.93 -0.16 -7.88
N SER A 76 -6.43 0.11 -6.67
CA SER A 76 -7.42 1.17 -6.45
C SER A 76 -6.86 2.55 -6.81
N MET A 77 -5.65 2.86 -6.37
CA MET A 77 -4.96 4.11 -6.71
C MET A 77 -4.78 4.25 -8.23
N LEU A 78 -4.33 3.19 -8.92
CA LEU A 78 -4.15 3.22 -10.37
C LEU A 78 -5.47 3.39 -11.12
N ALA A 79 -6.57 2.87 -10.58
CA ALA A 79 -7.89 3.07 -11.13
C ALA A 79 -8.38 4.51 -10.94
N ASP A 80 -8.16 5.09 -9.77
CA ASP A 80 -8.49 6.50 -9.49
C ASP A 80 -7.66 7.46 -10.37
N LEU A 81 -6.43 7.06 -10.74
CA LEU A 81 -5.57 7.75 -11.71
C LEU A 81 -5.98 7.52 -13.19
N GLY A 82 -6.97 6.68 -13.46
CA GLY A 82 -7.38 6.31 -14.82
C GLY A 82 -6.35 5.49 -15.60
N LYS A 83 -5.30 4.96 -14.95
CA LYS A 83 -4.22 4.17 -15.58
C LYS A 83 -4.66 2.73 -15.87
N ILE A 84 -5.56 2.18 -15.05
CA ILE A 84 -6.17 0.86 -15.23
C ILE A 84 -7.66 0.94 -14.86
N SER A 85 -8.50 0.01 -15.32
CA SER A 85 -9.85 -0.17 -14.75
C SER A 85 -9.88 -1.40 -13.85
N LEU A 86 -10.61 -1.32 -12.74
CA LEU A 86 -10.77 -2.43 -11.79
C LEU A 86 -11.55 -3.60 -12.43
N ASP A 87 -12.40 -3.30 -13.41
CA ASP A 87 -13.20 -4.30 -14.13
C ASP A 87 -12.44 -4.96 -15.29
N THR A 88 -11.22 -4.51 -15.58
CA THR A 88 -10.45 -4.99 -16.73
C THR A 88 -9.88 -6.38 -16.47
N HIS A 89 -10.59 -7.41 -16.91
CA HIS A 89 -10.11 -8.78 -16.93
C HIS A 89 -10.27 -9.39 -18.33
N PRO A 90 -9.23 -10.10 -18.85
CA PRO A 90 -7.91 -10.32 -18.25
C PRO A 90 -6.99 -9.09 -18.29
N LEU A 91 -5.98 -9.03 -17.41
CA LEU A 91 -4.95 -7.99 -17.43
C LEU A 91 -4.03 -8.17 -18.66
N THR A 92 -3.77 -7.08 -19.38
CA THR A 92 -2.82 -7.04 -20.49
C THR A 92 -1.37 -6.93 -19.96
N LEU A 93 -0.38 -7.17 -20.83
CA LEU A 93 1.04 -6.92 -20.52
C LEU A 93 1.27 -5.48 -20.06
N ASP A 94 0.60 -4.50 -20.69
CA ASP A 94 0.75 -3.09 -20.36
C ASP A 94 0.20 -2.77 -18.98
N HIS A 95 -0.95 -3.36 -18.59
CA HIS A 95 -1.47 -3.23 -17.23
C HIS A 95 -0.50 -3.81 -16.21
N ILE A 96 0.06 -5.01 -16.48
CA ILE A 96 1.03 -5.65 -15.59
C ILE A 96 2.30 -4.79 -15.46
N ALA A 97 2.83 -4.30 -16.58
CA ALA A 97 4.00 -3.42 -16.59
C ALA A 97 3.75 -2.14 -15.81
N CYS A 98 2.56 -1.54 -15.96
CA CYS A 98 2.12 -0.39 -15.17
C CYS A 98 2.11 -0.74 -13.68
N ILE A 99 1.43 -1.81 -13.26
CA ILE A 99 1.33 -2.18 -11.85
C ILE A 99 2.72 -2.44 -11.24
N VAL A 100 3.60 -3.17 -11.92
CA VAL A 100 4.97 -3.45 -11.45
C VAL A 100 5.83 -2.19 -11.38
N ARG A 101 5.65 -1.25 -12.31
CA ARG A 101 6.37 0.03 -12.27
C ARG A 101 5.91 0.85 -11.08
N GLU A 102 4.60 0.97 -10.89
CA GLU A 102 4.00 1.83 -9.88
C GLU A 102 4.11 1.23 -8.47
N SER A 103 4.26 -0.10 -8.34
CA SER A 103 4.52 -0.74 -7.05
C SER A 103 5.85 -0.31 -6.44
N ARG A 104 6.86 0.05 -7.25
CA ARG A 104 8.16 0.54 -6.76
C ARG A 104 8.07 1.84 -5.97
N ARG A 105 6.96 2.57 -6.08
CA ARG A 105 6.68 3.73 -5.23
C ARG A 105 6.69 3.38 -3.74
N SER A 106 6.40 2.13 -3.36
CA SER A 106 6.47 1.71 -1.94
C SER A 106 7.86 1.96 -1.35
N ASP A 107 8.91 1.63 -2.10
CA ASP A 107 10.29 1.73 -1.64
C ASP A 107 10.68 3.20 -1.45
N ALA A 108 10.27 4.06 -2.40
CA ALA A 108 10.44 5.51 -2.33
C ALA A 108 9.70 6.11 -1.11
N LEU A 109 8.45 5.68 -0.84
CA LEU A 109 7.68 6.15 0.31
C LEU A 109 8.34 5.78 1.65
N ILE A 110 8.83 4.54 1.78
CA ILE A 110 9.52 4.06 2.99
C ILE A 110 10.86 4.81 3.18
N LYS A 111 11.61 4.99 2.10
CA LYS A 111 12.87 5.73 2.11
C LYS A 111 12.66 7.20 2.48
N GLY A 112 11.66 7.84 1.87
CA GLY A 112 11.26 9.20 2.21
C GLY A 112 10.94 9.34 3.69
N TYR A 113 10.25 8.36 4.28
CA TYR A 113 9.87 8.38 5.70
C TYR A 113 11.12 8.38 6.58
N THR A 114 12.05 7.48 6.27
CA THR A 114 13.32 7.33 6.99
C THR A 114 14.17 8.60 6.90
N LEU A 115 14.20 9.26 5.74
CA LEU A 115 14.97 10.49 5.54
C LEU A 115 14.38 11.70 6.26
N MET A 116 13.05 11.78 6.37
CA MET A 116 12.34 12.92 6.95
C MET A 116 12.07 12.78 8.44
N HIS A 117 12.08 11.56 8.98
CA HIS A 117 11.88 11.32 10.41
C HIS A 117 12.73 12.22 11.33
N PRO A 118 14.04 12.44 11.06
CA PRO A 118 14.85 13.37 11.87
C PRO A 118 14.35 14.82 11.87
N HIS A 119 13.58 15.23 10.86
CA HIS A 119 13.06 16.59 10.69
C HIS A 119 11.61 16.76 11.15
N LEU A 120 10.85 15.67 11.32
CA LEU A 120 9.43 15.67 11.73
C LEU A 120 9.21 15.92 13.23
N LEU A 121 10.21 16.50 13.91
CA LEU A 121 10.27 16.76 15.36
C LEU A 121 10.37 15.45 16.16
N ASN A 122 10.86 15.53 17.40
CA ASN A 122 10.92 14.43 18.36
C ASN A 122 9.51 13.95 18.77
N ASP A 123 8.60 13.67 17.83
CA ASP A 123 7.27 13.15 18.11
C ASP A 123 7.43 11.71 18.61
N PRO A 124 7.23 11.44 19.92
CA PRO A 124 7.39 10.09 20.46
C PRO A 124 6.33 9.13 19.92
N GLN A 125 5.34 9.61 19.16
CA GLN A 125 4.30 8.80 18.55
C GLN A 125 4.75 8.13 17.25
N THR A 126 5.81 8.61 16.60
CA THR A 126 6.31 8.04 15.33
C THR A 126 7.70 7.43 15.50
N PRO A 127 7.88 6.13 15.21
CA PRO A 127 9.18 5.49 15.38
C PRO A 127 10.17 5.91 14.30
N ALA A 128 11.46 5.96 14.65
CA ALA A 128 12.54 6.30 13.71
C ALA A 128 12.70 5.28 12.58
N SER A 129 12.39 4.01 12.87
CA SER A 129 12.37 2.93 11.90
C SER A 129 11.02 2.26 11.94
N LEU A 130 10.45 2.00 10.78
CA LEU A 130 9.15 1.32 10.67
C LEU A 130 9.32 -0.18 10.88
N SER A 131 8.38 -0.78 11.62
CA SER A 131 8.19 -2.22 11.61
C SER A 131 7.57 -2.67 10.27
N PRO A 132 7.69 -3.96 9.87
CA PRO A 132 7.05 -4.43 8.63
C PRO A 132 5.53 -4.18 8.56
N PRO A 133 4.76 -4.32 9.66
CA PRO A 133 3.38 -3.85 9.73
C PRO A 133 3.19 -2.35 9.45
N GLU A 134 4.04 -1.50 10.02
CA GLU A 134 3.95 -0.05 9.84
C GLU A 134 4.29 0.36 8.42
N GLU A 135 5.29 -0.26 7.79
CA GLU A 135 5.59 -0.08 6.37
C GLU A 135 4.38 -0.40 5.49
N ARG A 136 3.69 -1.53 5.77
CA ARG A 136 2.47 -1.88 5.04
C ARG A 136 1.38 -0.83 5.22
N ARG A 137 1.13 -0.37 6.45
CA ARG A 137 0.13 0.68 6.73
C ARG A 137 0.48 2.01 6.06
N LEU A 138 1.76 2.39 6.07
CA LEU A 138 2.28 3.58 5.38
C LEU A 138 2.00 3.48 3.88
N VAL A 139 2.49 2.44 3.22
CA VAL A 139 2.32 2.24 1.78
C VAL A 139 0.84 2.23 1.39
N ARG A 140 -0.01 1.51 2.14
CA ARG A 140 -1.46 1.48 1.92
C ARG A 140 -2.08 2.87 2.05
N GLY A 141 -1.80 3.57 3.15
CA GLY A 141 -2.36 4.89 3.41
C GLY A 141 -1.97 5.90 2.35
N MET A 142 -0.72 5.87 1.91
CA MET A 142 -0.21 6.76 0.86
C MET A 142 -0.86 6.47 -0.50
N TYR A 143 -1.00 5.19 -0.90
CA TYR A 143 -1.73 4.85 -2.14
C TYR A 143 -3.18 5.33 -2.11
N GLN A 144 -3.86 5.15 -0.97
CA GLN A 144 -5.25 5.60 -0.83
C GLN A 144 -5.37 7.13 -0.83
N LEU A 145 -4.43 7.85 -0.20
CA LEU A 145 -4.40 9.32 -0.24
C LEU A 145 -4.13 9.84 -1.65
N ILE A 146 -3.18 9.27 -2.37
CA ILE A 146 -2.89 9.63 -3.76
C ILE A 146 -4.13 9.43 -4.62
N GLY A 147 -4.77 8.26 -4.56
CA GLY A 147 -6.00 7.98 -5.31
C GLY A 147 -7.09 9.01 -5.00
N LEU A 148 -7.33 9.32 -3.73
CA LEU A 148 -8.31 10.33 -3.35
C LEU A 148 -7.98 11.73 -3.87
N LEU A 149 -6.71 12.13 -3.89
CA LEU A 149 -6.30 13.43 -4.41
C LEU A 149 -6.47 13.53 -5.92
N SER A 150 -6.38 12.41 -6.64
CA SER A 150 -6.60 12.33 -8.09
C SER A 150 -8.07 12.36 -8.51
N LEU A 151 -9.01 12.13 -7.59
CA LEU A 151 -10.44 12.16 -7.89
C LEU A 151 -11.01 13.58 -7.93
N ASP A 152 -11.97 13.80 -8.81
CA ASP A 152 -12.80 15.00 -8.76
C ASP A 152 -13.55 15.10 -7.42
N LYS A 153 -13.87 16.33 -7.01
CA LYS A 153 -14.47 16.61 -5.70
C LYS A 153 -15.72 15.77 -5.43
N ARG A 154 -16.61 15.57 -6.40
CA ARG A 154 -17.87 14.85 -6.19
C ARG A 154 -17.61 13.36 -5.95
N THR A 155 -16.74 12.75 -6.75
CA THR A 155 -16.38 11.33 -6.62
C THR A 155 -15.60 11.09 -5.32
N ARG A 156 -14.70 12.00 -4.97
CA ARG A 156 -13.96 12.01 -3.71
C ARG A 156 -14.89 12.06 -2.50
N ASP A 157 -15.84 12.99 -2.47
CA ASP A 157 -16.81 13.14 -1.38
C ASP A 157 -17.64 11.88 -1.19
N LYS A 158 -18.08 11.25 -2.30
CA LYS A 158 -18.79 9.98 -2.27
C LYS A 158 -17.91 8.87 -1.67
N ARG A 159 -16.67 8.73 -2.14
CA ARG A 159 -15.74 7.71 -1.63
C ARG A 159 -15.48 7.89 -0.13
N VAL A 160 -15.18 9.10 0.33
CA VAL A 160 -14.98 9.41 1.76
C VAL A 160 -16.21 9.04 2.57
N LYS A 161 -17.42 9.31 2.06
CA LYS A 161 -18.67 8.96 2.74
C LYS A 161 -18.82 7.44 2.91
N GLU A 162 -18.36 6.64 1.95
CA GLU A 162 -18.48 5.18 1.92
C GLU A 162 -17.35 4.45 2.68
N MET A 163 -16.29 5.16 3.08
CA MET A 163 -15.17 4.57 3.83
C MET A 163 -15.59 4.03 5.19
N ASP A 164 -15.00 2.89 5.55
CA ASP A 164 -15.07 2.33 6.89
C ASP A 164 -14.29 3.19 7.91
N LEU A 165 -14.58 3.00 9.19
CA LEU A 165 -13.98 3.82 10.25
C LEU A 165 -12.47 3.59 10.39
N LYS A 166 -11.97 2.36 10.16
CA LYS A 166 -10.54 2.03 10.26
C LYS A 166 -9.74 2.78 9.19
N THR A 167 -10.21 2.76 7.95
CA THR A 167 -9.65 3.53 6.84
C THR A 167 -9.73 5.03 7.13
N LEU A 168 -10.86 5.53 7.66
CA LEU A 168 -11.00 6.93 8.04
C LEU A 168 -9.99 7.37 9.12
N PHE A 169 -9.74 6.53 10.13
CA PHE A 169 -8.67 6.78 11.09
C PHE A 169 -7.32 6.86 10.40
N LEU A 170 -6.95 5.82 9.64
CA LEU A 170 -5.67 5.69 8.96
C LEU A 170 -5.34 6.94 8.14
N LEU A 171 -6.25 7.31 7.23
CA LEU A 171 -6.04 8.43 6.32
C LEU A 171 -6.10 9.78 7.05
N SER A 172 -6.95 9.91 8.07
CA SER A 172 -7.00 11.12 8.88
C SER A 172 -5.70 11.34 9.65
N ASP A 173 -5.04 10.28 10.13
CA ASP A 173 -3.79 10.37 10.88
C ASP A 173 -2.62 10.69 9.95
N PHE A 174 -2.54 10.02 8.79
CA PHE A 174 -1.49 10.30 7.81
C PHE A 174 -1.53 11.75 7.33
N THR A 175 -2.72 12.32 7.09
CA THR A 175 -2.81 13.74 6.73
C THR A 175 -2.44 14.70 7.89
N CYS A 176 -2.35 14.23 9.14
CA CYS A 176 -1.86 15.02 10.27
C CYS A 176 -0.34 14.98 10.42
N VAL A 177 0.25 13.80 10.19
CA VAL A 177 1.64 13.47 10.53
C VAL A 177 2.55 13.60 9.33
N ILE A 178 2.05 13.27 8.14
CA ILE A 178 2.80 13.32 6.89
C ILE A 178 2.34 14.57 6.15
N ASP A 179 3.23 15.56 6.08
CA ASP A 179 3.04 16.71 5.22
C ASP A 179 2.87 16.20 3.78
N PRO A 180 1.82 16.58 3.04
CA PRO A 180 1.61 16.14 1.67
C PRO A 180 2.77 16.46 0.71
N TYR A 181 3.59 17.48 1.02
CA TYR A 181 4.82 17.76 0.29
C TYR A 181 5.84 16.60 0.36
N PHE A 182 5.71 15.71 1.35
CA PHE A 182 6.43 14.44 1.43
C PHE A 182 6.22 13.55 0.21
N ILE A 183 5.02 13.61 -0.40
CA ILE A 183 4.72 12.89 -1.65
C ILE A 183 5.59 13.43 -2.80
N THR A 184 5.99 14.71 -2.76
CA THR A 184 6.71 15.39 -3.85
C THR A 184 8.23 15.44 -3.69
N MET A 185 8.76 15.13 -2.51
CA MET A 185 10.19 15.32 -2.20
C MET A 185 11.10 14.20 -2.74
N ASP A 186 10.56 13.06 -3.17
CA ASP A 186 11.34 12.00 -3.81
C ASP A 186 11.42 12.23 -5.35
N SER A 187 12.61 12.04 -5.91
CA SER A 187 12.89 12.19 -7.34
C SER A 187 12.02 11.30 -8.22
N ASP A 188 11.59 10.15 -7.70
CA ASP A 188 10.72 9.22 -8.42
C ASP A 188 9.26 9.70 -8.50
N PHE A 189 8.83 10.55 -7.56
CA PHE A 189 7.51 11.18 -7.57
C PHE A 189 7.51 12.51 -8.33
N ASN A 190 8.62 13.25 -8.34
CA ASN A 190 8.80 14.45 -9.16
C ASN A 190 8.71 14.18 -10.67
N GLY A 191 8.87 12.90 -11.08
CA GLY A 191 8.72 12.46 -12.46
C GLY A 191 7.28 12.17 -12.89
N ASP A 192 6.29 12.15 -11.99
CA ASP A 192 4.88 11.99 -12.37
C ASP A 192 4.22 13.37 -12.55
N PRO A 193 4.08 13.86 -13.79
CA PRO A 193 3.54 15.19 -14.05
C PRO A 193 2.08 15.33 -13.62
N ASP A 194 1.30 14.24 -13.62
CA ASP A 194 -0.11 14.25 -13.25
C ASP A 194 -0.25 14.47 -11.75
N LEU A 195 0.53 13.73 -10.96
CA LEU A 195 0.54 13.89 -9.50
C LEU A 195 1.08 15.25 -9.08
N ARG A 196 2.12 15.72 -9.78
CA ARG A 196 2.69 17.04 -9.55
C ARG A 196 1.66 18.14 -9.84
N ALA A 197 0.95 18.06 -10.97
CA ALA A 197 -0.12 19.00 -11.29
C ALA A 197 -1.21 19.00 -10.20
N ILE A 198 -1.66 17.83 -9.75
CA ILE A 198 -2.65 17.71 -8.66
C ILE A 198 -2.17 18.41 -7.37
N LEU A 199 -0.89 18.27 -7.02
CA LEU A 199 -0.34 18.80 -5.76
C LEU A 199 0.05 20.28 -5.86
N GLU A 200 0.50 20.75 -7.02
CA GLU A 200 0.87 22.15 -7.28
C GLU A 200 -0.35 23.04 -7.55
N GLU A 201 -1.36 22.55 -8.28
CA GLU A 201 -2.56 23.33 -8.62
C GLU A 201 -3.51 23.52 -7.42
N ASP A 202 -3.52 22.57 -6.47
CA ASP A 202 -4.48 22.60 -5.36
C ASP A 202 -3.88 22.16 -4.02
N SER A 203 -2.87 22.88 -3.55
CA SER A 203 -2.35 22.74 -2.18
C SER A 203 -3.44 22.88 -1.09
N VAL A 204 -4.57 23.51 -1.41
CA VAL A 204 -5.75 23.63 -0.54
C VAL A 204 -6.53 22.31 -0.47
N SER A 205 -6.58 21.53 -1.54
CA SER A 205 -7.31 20.26 -1.61
C SER A 205 -6.88 19.28 -0.54
N ILE A 206 -5.60 19.25 -0.15
CA ILE A 206 -5.16 18.30 0.86
C ILE A 206 -5.67 18.71 2.26
N ARG A 207 -5.65 20.00 2.58
CA ARG A 207 -6.23 20.50 3.84
C ARG A 207 -7.74 20.28 3.88
N LEU A 208 -8.41 20.44 2.74
CA LEU A 208 -9.85 20.13 2.61
C LEU A 208 -10.09 18.64 2.81
N LEU A 209 -9.32 17.77 2.14
CA LEU A 209 -9.43 16.32 2.30
C LEU A 209 -9.20 15.89 3.75
N GLN A 210 -8.18 16.43 4.42
CA GLN A 210 -7.95 16.20 5.85
C GLN A 210 -9.17 16.58 6.69
N ARG A 211 -9.74 17.77 6.47
CA ARG A 211 -10.93 18.23 7.18
C ARG A 211 -12.10 17.29 6.95
N ASP A 212 -12.32 16.87 5.71
CA ASP A 212 -13.47 16.06 5.31
C ASP A 212 -13.33 14.62 5.85
N LEU A 213 -12.13 14.02 5.81
CA LEU A 213 -11.81 12.74 6.45
C LEU A 213 -12.06 12.79 7.97
N ARG A 214 -11.55 13.82 8.66
CA ARG A 214 -11.75 14.00 10.11
C ARG A 214 -13.22 14.19 10.47
N ALA A 215 -13.95 15.01 9.70
CA ALA A 215 -15.37 15.24 9.91
C ALA A 215 -16.16 13.93 9.74
N ARG A 216 -15.87 13.16 8.69
CA ARG A 216 -16.53 11.87 8.45
C ARG A 216 -16.20 10.86 9.53
N ARG A 217 -14.92 10.72 9.91
CA ARG A 217 -14.46 9.86 11.01
C ARG A 217 -15.22 10.16 12.30
N ASN A 218 -15.26 11.42 12.72
CA ASN A 218 -15.92 11.84 13.95
C ASN A 218 -17.42 11.51 13.93
N LYS A 219 -18.08 11.75 12.78
CA LYS A 219 -19.50 11.41 12.58
C LYS A 219 -19.76 9.91 12.68
N VAL A 220 -18.96 9.09 11.98
CA VAL A 220 -19.09 7.62 11.98
C VAL A 220 -18.80 7.06 13.38
N PHE A 221 -17.78 7.58 14.06
CA PHE A 221 -17.47 7.23 15.44
C PHE A 221 -18.62 7.55 16.39
N GLU A 222 -19.17 8.76 16.34
CA GLU A 222 -20.30 9.17 17.19
C GLU A 222 -21.54 8.32 16.93
N GLN A 223 -21.83 7.99 15.67
CA GLN A 223 -22.93 7.09 15.30
C GLN A 223 -22.77 5.68 15.88
N MET A 224 -21.55 5.14 15.93
CA MET A 224 -21.30 3.77 16.41
C MET A 224 -21.16 3.68 17.94
N TYR A 225 -20.61 4.70 18.58
CA TYR A 225 -20.25 4.66 20.00
C TYR A 225 -21.11 5.59 20.88
N GLY A 226 -22.02 6.37 20.29
CA GLY A 226 -22.90 7.29 21.03
C GLY A 226 -22.19 8.46 21.71
N ARG A 227 -20.91 8.71 21.36
CA ARG A 227 -20.10 9.79 21.93
C ARG A 227 -19.10 10.36 20.94
N ARG A 228 -18.71 11.62 21.15
CA ARG A 228 -17.75 12.31 20.28
C ARG A 228 -16.35 11.75 20.42
N TYR A 229 -15.66 11.60 19.29
CA TYR A 229 -14.23 11.33 19.26
C TYR A 229 -13.43 12.51 19.87
N ARG A 230 -12.71 12.27 20.96
CA ARG A 230 -11.96 13.29 21.73
C ARG A 230 -10.60 12.75 22.17
N PRO A 231 -9.59 12.74 21.29
CA PRO A 231 -8.33 12.09 21.61
C PRO A 231 -7.45 12.93 22.55
N VAL A 232 -7.58 14.27 22.52
CA VAL A 232 -6.86 15.22 23.41
C VAL A 232 -7.01 14.91 24.90
N ALA A 233 -8.11 14.28 25.32
CA ALA A 233 -8.35 13.93 26.72
C ALA A 233 -7.57 12.68 27.18
N CYS A 234 -6.94 11.95 26.24
CA CYS A 234 -6.51 10.57 26.41
C CYS A 234 -5.07 10.33 25.96
N THR A 235 -4.41 11.35 25.41
CA THR A 235 -3.06 11.27 24.82
C THR A 235 -2.22 12.43 25.34
N PRO A 236 -1.23 12.18 26.19
CA PRO A 236 -0.52 13.24 26.91
C PRO A 236 0.49 14.02 26.08
N PHE A 237 0.67 13.70 24.78
CA PHE A 237 1.89 14.08 24.07
C PHE A 237 1.85 15.38 23.24
N GLU A 238 0.71 16.00 22.92
CA GLU A 238 0.74 17.31 22.23
C GLU A 238 -0.49 18.21 22.44
N SER A 239 -0.27 19.52 22.38
CA SER A 239 -1.30 20.53 22.21
C SER A 239 -1.93 20.39 20.80
N GLY A 240 -3.25 20.19 20.74
CA GLY A 240 -4.00 20.17 19.47
C GLY A 240 -4.40 18.80 18.93
N GLY A 241 -4.06 17.69 19.61
CA GLY A 241 -4.64 16.38 19.31
C GLY A 241 -4.13 15.70 18.03
N ARG A 242 -2.82 15.75 17.78
CA ARG A 242 -2.15 14.98 16.72
C ARG A 242 -1.83 13.59 17.23
N HIS A 243 -2.24 12.56 16.47
CA HIS A 243 -2.02 11.16 16.81
C HIS A 243 -1.62 10.34 15.59
N ALA A 244 -0.68 9.43 15.79
CA ALA A 244 -0.22 8.47 14.80
C ALA A 244 -0.77 7.07 15.15
N TRP A 245 -2.09 6.87 15.10
CA TRP A 245 -2.68 5.57 15.47
C TRP A 245 -2.30 4.45 14.52
N TRP A 246 -1.64 4.74 13.41
CA TRP A 246 -1.07 3.76 12.49
C TRP A 246 0.26 3.16 13.00
N CYS A 247 0.92 3.78 13.98
CA CYS A 247 2.16 3.28 14.58
C CYS A 247 1.88 2.19 15.62
N ASP A 248 2.75 1.19 15.69
CA ASP A 248 2.67 0.05 16.61
C ASP A 248 2.75 0.49 18.07
N CYS A 249 3.59 1.49 18.37
CA CYS A 249 3.74 2.03 19.73
C CYS A 249 2.46 2.70 20.26
N GLN A 250 1.53 3.08 19.37
CA GLN A 250 0.25 3.72 19.74
C GLN A 250 -0.95 2.76 19.71
N GLN A 251 -0.80 1.53 19.17
CA GLN A 251 -1.92 0.59 18.99
C GLN A 251 -2.62 0.25 20.31
N LYS A 252 -1.85 0.08 21.39
CA LYS A 252 -2.41 -0.22 22.71
C LYS A 252 -3.30 0.92 23.22
N THR A 253 -2.80 2.16 23.14
CA THR A 253 -3.55 3.36 23.53
C THR A 253 -4.79 3.55 22.64
N PHE A 254 -4.63 3.33 21.33
CA PHE A 254 -5.74 3.36 20.37
C PHE A 254 -6.82 2.34 20.77
N LYS A 255 -6.41 1.13 21.14
CA LYS A 255 -7.29 0.06 21.63
C LYS A 255 -8.01 0.42 22.92
N ASP A 256 -7.31 0.95 23.89
CA ASP A 256 -7.93 1.40 25.14
C ASP A 256 -8.95 2.52 24.89
N MET A 257 -8.69 3.42 23.92
CA MET A 257 -9.60 4.50 23.55
C MET A 257 -10.85 4.00 22.83
N LEU A 258 -10.71 3.11 21.85
CA LEU A 258 -11.84 2.49 21.16
C LEU A 258 -12.69 1.61 22.10
N THR A 259 -12.06 0.95 23.09
CA THR A 259 -12.77 0.14 24.11
C THR A 259 -13.41 0.97 25.22
N GLY A 260 -13.20 2.29 25.23
CA GLY A 260 -13.74 3.19 26.22
C GLY A 260 -13.05 3.20 27.57
N ARG A 261 -11.99 2.40 27.74
CA ARG A 261 -11.23 2.29 29.00
C ARG A 261 -10.53 3.61 29.37
N VAL A 262 -10.15 4.43 28.39
CA VAL A 262 -9.49 5.71 28.65
C VAL A 262 -10.46 6.82 29.11
N PHE A 263 -11.77 6.63 28.95
CA PHE A 263 -12.76 7.65 29.38
C PHE A 263 -13.21 7.53 30.84
N GLY A 264 -12.56 6.68 31.65
CA GLY A 264 -12.74 6.66 33.11
C GLY A 264 -14.09 6.10 33.61
N GLU A 265 -14.97 5.61 32.75
CA GLU A 265 -16.19 4.92 33.16
C GLU A 265 -15.85 3.51 33.68
N LYS A 266 -15.43 3.44 34.96
CA LYS A 266 -15.53 2.19 35.72
C LYS A 266 -17.01 1.79 35.77
N GLY A 267 -17.43 0.90 34.88
CA GLY A 267 -18.68 0.17 35.06
C GLY A 267 -19.96 0.83 34.52
N ALA A 268 -19.94 1.43 33.33
CA ALA A 268 -21.17 1.48 32.55
C ALA A 268 -21.45 0.06 32.03
N ALA A 269 -22.42 -0.63 32.65
CA ALA A 269 -22.93 -1.92 32.23
C ALA A 269 -23.53 -1.81 30.82
N GLY A 270 -22.67 -1.92 29.81
CA GLY A 270 -23.04 -1.69 28.41
C GLY A 270 -21.82 -1.43 27.53
N VAL A 271 -20.66 -2.01 27.86
CA VAL A 271 -19.43 -1.90 27.06
C VAL A 271 -19.79 -2.21 25.61
N PRO A 272 -19.65 -1.25 24.67
CA PRO A 272 -19.91 -1.52 23.28
C PRO A 272 -19.02 -2.69 22.87
N LYS A 273 -19.60 -3.73 22.26
CA LYS A 273 -18.83 -4.83 21.66
C LYS A 273 -17.81 -4.18 20.74
N VAL A 274 -16.57 -4.16 21.20
CA VAL A 274 -15.48 -3.60 20.42
C VAL A 274 -15.32 -4.52 19.23
N ARG A 275 -15.53 -3.98 18.03
CA ARG A 275 -15.39 -4.79 16.84
C ARG A 275 -13.90 -5.02 16.62
N ASP A 276 -13.53 -6.28 16.44
CA ASP A 276 -12.14 -6.67 16.18
C ASP A 276 -11.62 -6.18 14.81
N ASP A 277 -12.52 -5.68 13.95
CA ASP A 277 -12.19 -5.17 12.60
C ASP A 277 -11.61 -3.75 12.58
N LEU A 278 -11.58 -3.04 13.71
CA LEU A 278 -11.03 -1.68 13.80
C LEU A 278 -9.53 -1.64 14.10
N TRP A 279 -8.93 -2.78 14.45
CA TRP A 279 -7.51 -2.88 14.76
C TRP A 279 -6.68 -2.93 13.49
N TYR A 280 -5.51 -2.33 13.53
CA TYR A 280 -4.51 -2.50 12.49
C TYR A 280 -3.65 -3.76 12.72
N ASP A 281 -4.25 -4.85 13.24
CA ASP A 281 -3.53 -6.09 13.46
C ASP A 281 -3.11 -6.71 12.12
N SER A 282 -1.88 -7.18 12.11
CA SER A 282 -0.94 -7.04 11.00
C SER A 282 -0.61 -8.36 10.29
N ALA A 283 -1.50 -9.35 10.39
CA ALA A 283 -1.25 -10.70 9.89
C ALA A 283 -2.14 -11.15 8.71
N GLU A 284 -3.25 -10.46 8.41
CA GLU A 284 -4.27 -10.95 7.46
C GLU A 284 -4.50 -10.05 6.22
N GLU A 285 -3.49 -9.30 5.79
CA GLU A 285 -3.51 -8.63 4.46
C GLU A 285 -2.31 -9.00 3.60
#